data_AF-A0AA43QS45-F1
#
_entry.id   AF-A0AA43QS45-F1
#
_cell.length_a   1.000
_cell.length_b   1.000
_cell.length_c   1.000
_cell.angle_alpha   90.00
_cell.angle_beta   90.00
_cell.angle_gamma   90.00
#
_symmetry.space_group_name_H-M   'P 1'
#
loop_
_entity.id
_entity.type
_entity.pdbx_description
1 polymer ?
#
loop_
_entity_poly.entity_id
_entity_poly.type
_entity_poly.pdbx_seq_one_letter_code
_entity_poly.pdbx_strand_id
1 'polypeptide(L)'
;MSASPEVPKSPTLLPPHKGTEIEDAGAHEFSGSEAEDDDVFSDAQEDRASNAAPSSPIPMTRVEKVDDRESHGEVPGTPAWKLRTQDAVPDEVEIVPEGHARSRASSHIERSETPGGTPIPRTIVDKVDPTSPSHGDVPGTPAHTKRSADAIPDIIRPASEQSSEASAAEAASNTPVPRTMITRVDSKPSHGEVPGTEAYDLRKGDARPDVVERKADKPSE
;
A
#
# COMPACT_ATOMS: atom_id res chain seq x y z
N MET A 1 -40.78 -13.64 53.32
CA MET A 1 -39.75 -14.52 52.72
C MET A 1 -39.25 -13.81 51.48
N SER A 2 -38.19 -13.01 51.61
CA SER A 2 -37.64 -12.23 50.50
C SER A 2 -36.33 -12.86 50.08
N ALA A 3 -36.30 -13.43 48.88
CA ALA A 3 -35.11 -14.04 48.30
C ALA A 3 -34.22 -12.95 47.68
N SER A 4 -32.98 -12.86 48.14
CA SER A 4 -31.93 -12.09 47.45
C SER A 4 -31.43 -12.87 46.24
N PRO A 5 -31.19 -12.24 45.09
CA PRO A 5 -30.57 -12.93 43.95
C PRO A 5 -29.06 -13.09 44.19
N GLU A 6 -28.55 -14.31 44.02
CA GLU A 6 -27.11 -14.61 43.99
C GLU A 6 -26.46 -13.99 42.74
N VAL A 7 -25.39 -13.23 42.96
CA VAL A 7 -24.53 -12.72 41.89
C VAL A 7 -23.55 -13.84 41.50
N PRO A 8 -23.43 -14.23 40.22
CA PRO A 8 -22.47 -15.24 39.81
C PRO A 8 -21.04 -14.70 39.97
N LYS A 9 -20.19 -15.47 40.68
CA LYS A 9 -18.76 -15.19 40.84
C LYS A 9 -18.08 -15.20 39.46
N SER A 10 -17.43 -14.10 39.10
CA SER A 10 -16.58 -13.99 37.92
C SER A 10 -15.41 -14.99 37.98
N PRO A 11 -14.98 -15.59 36.86
CA PRO A 11 -13.81 -16.46 36.85
C PRO A 11 -12.55 -15.65 37.19
N THR A 12 -11.91 -16.00 38.30
CA THR A 12 -10.61 -15.44 38.70
C THR A 12 -9.58 -15.78 37.63
N LEU A 13 -9.14 -14.78 36.87
CA LEU A 13 -8.03 -14.92 35.93
C LEU A 13 -6.74 -15.00 36.74
N LEU A 14 -6.14 -16.19 36.79
CA LEU A 14 -4.80 -16.36 37.34
C LEU A 14 -3.78 -15.78 36.35
N PRO A 15 -2.71 -15.13 36.84
CA PRO A 15 -1.62 -14.70 35.98
C PRO A 15 -0.99 -15.92 35.29
N PRO A 16 -0.56 -15.80 34.02
CA PRO A 16 0.07 -16.90 33.31
C PRO A 16 1.30 -17.38 34.09
N HIS A 17 1.48 -18.69 34.16
CA HIS A 17 2.70 -19.27 34.70
C HIS A 17 3.89 -18.79 33.88
N LYS A 18 5.01 -18.42 34.54
CA LYS A 18 6.27 -18.13 33.84
C LYS A 18 6.61 -19.33 32.96
N GLY A 19 6.50 -19.16 31.65
CA GLY A 19 6.90 -20.15 30.67
C GLY A 19 8.40 -20.44 30.78
N THR A 20 8.78 -21.64 30.35
CA THR A 20 10.19 -22.01 30.16
C THR A 20 10.86 -20.97 29.28
N GLU A 21 12.01 -20.47 29.73
CA GLU A 21 12.87 -19.56 28.99
C GLU A 21 13.23 -20.25 27.67
N ILE A 22 12.59 -19.83 26.58
CA ILE A 22 12.98 -20.25 25.24
C ILE A 22 14.29 -19.55 25.00
N GLU A 23 15.40 -20.28 25.13
CA GLU A 23 16.71 -19.78 24.76
C GLU A 23 16.64 -19.39 23.28
N ASP A 24 16.73 -18.09 23.02
CA ASP A 24 16.86 -17.54 21.68
C ASP A 24 18.17 -18.06 21.11
N ALA A 25 18.09 -18.92 20.10
CA ALA A 25 19.26 -19.35 19.35
C ALA A 25 19.72 -18.16 18.50
N GLY A 26 20.40 -17.23 19.17
CA GLY A 26 20.94 -16.02 18.58
C GLY A 26 21.77 -16.34 17.34
N ALA A 27 21.83 -15.37 16.43
CA ALA A 27 22.48 -15.47 15.13
C ALA A 27 23.85 -16.18 15.24
N HIS A 28 23.96 -17.34 14.59
CA HIS A 28 25.23 -18.06 14.49
C HIS A 28 26.24 -17.18 13.75
N GLU A 29 27.36 -16.85 14.41
CA GLU A 29 28.52 -16.28 13.75
C GLU A 29 29.03 -17.28 12.70
N PHE A 30 28.89 -16.93 11.42
CA PHE A 30 29.44 -17.69 10.30
C PHE A 30 30.97 -17.62 10.35
N SER A 31 31.59 -18.54 11.06
CA SER A 31 33.03 -18.73 10.99
C SER A 31 33.38 -19.49 9.70
N GLY A 32 33.99 -18.77 8.76
CA GLY A 32 34.95 -19.35 7.82
C GLY A 32 34.37 -20.02 6.58
N SER A 33 34.03 -19.22 5.59
CA SER A 33 34.37 -19.57 4.20
C SER A 33 35.20 -18.44 3.61
N GLU A 34 36.45 -18.77 3.32
CA GLU A 34 37.38 -17.99 2.51
C GLU A 34 36.76 -17.80 1.11
N ALA A 35 35.92 -16.78 0.96
CA ALA A 35 35.39 -16.31 -0.31
C ALA A 35 35.73 -14.82 -0.39
N GLU A 36 36.82 -14.56 -1.11
CA GLU A 36 37.05 -13.40 -1.98
C GLU A 36 36.54 -12.05 -1.43
N ASP A 37 37.48 -11.21 -0.98
CA ASP A 37 37.37 -9.76 -0.69
C ASP A 37 36.94 -8.92 -1.93
N ASP A 38 36.04 -9.41 -2.78
CA ASP A 38 35.49 -8.72 -3.96
C ASP A 38 34.02 -8.28 -3.79
N ASP A 39 33.36 -8.65 -2.69
CA ASP A 39 32.05 -8.09 -2.32
C ASP A 39 32.22 -6.78 -1.53
N VAL A 40 32.88 -5.80 -2.15
CA VAL A 40 32.79 -4.40 -1.73
C VAL A 40 31.36 -3.94 -1.99
N PHE A 41 30.51 -4.07 -0.97
CA PHE A 41 29.17 -3.48 -0.94
C PHE A 41 29.28 -1.97 -1.19
N SER A 42 29.09 -1.59 -2.45
CA SER A 42 29.10 -0.20 -2.90
C SER A 42 27.74 0.49 -2.67
N ASP A 43 26.89 -0.10 -1.82
CA ASP A 43 25.60 0.48 -1.42
C ASP A 43 25.77 1.66 -0.45
N ALA A 44 26.91 1.75 0.24
CA ALA A 44 27.21 2.80 1.22
C ALA A 44 27.90 4.05 0.65
N GLN A 45 27.86 4.29 -0.67
CA GLN A 45 28.14 5.62 -1.22
C GLN A 45 26.82 6.38 -1.35
N GLU A 46 26.33 6.90 -0.22
CA GLU A 46 25.35 7.99 -0.24
C GLU A 46 25.95 9.15 -1.03
N ASP A 47 25.25 9.50 -2.10
CA ASP A 47 25.61 10.51 -3.06
C ASP A 47 25.96 11.83 -2.37
N ARG A 48 27.25 12.13 -2.25
CA ARG A 48 27.78 13.43 -1.83
C ARG A 48 27.62 14.47 -2.96
N ALA A 49 26.48 14.44 -3.64
CA ALA A 49 26.10 15.39 -4.68
C ALA A 49 24.58 15.57 -4.77
N SER A 50 23.90 15.86 -3.66
CA SER A 50 22.89 16.91 -3.70
C SER A 50 22.68 17.53 -2.32
N ASN A 51 22.97 18.83 -2.19
CA ASN A 51 22.28 19.69 -1.23
C ASN A 51 20.80 19.86 -1.65
N ALA A 52 20.11 18.76 -1.97
CA ALA A 52 18.68 18.74 -2.05
C ALA A 52 18.23 18.52 -0.61
N ALA A 53 17.66 19.55 0.02
CA ALA A 53 16.90 19.36 1.25
C ALA A 53 15.99 18.14 1.04
N PRO A 54 15.91 17.19 2.00
CA PRO A 54 15.06 16.04 1.84
C PRO A 54 13.66 16.53 1.48
N SER A 55 13.15 16.11 0.32
CA SER A 55 11.82 16.51 -0.16
C SER A 55 10.68 15.95 0.71
N SER A 56 11.01 15.19 1.77
CA SER A 56 10.08 14.73 2.77
C SER A 56 9.95 15.76 3.90
N PRO A 57 8.73 16.01 4.42
CA PRO A 57 8.55 16.77 5.64
C PRO A 57 9.37 16.17 6.79
N ILE A 58 10.09 17.02 7.52
CA ILE A 58 10.83 16.60 8.71
C ILE A 58 9.80 16.14 9.75
N PRO A 59 9.89 14.90 10.28
CA PRO A 59 8.99 14.45 11.32
C PRO A 59 9.20 15.31 12.57
N MET A 60 8.12 15.93 13.06
CA MET A 60 8.16 16.76 14.27
C MET A 60 7.64 16.00 15.48
N THR A 61 8.27 16.25 16.62
CA THR A 61 7.92 15.66 17.92
C THR A 61 7.14 16.68 18.75
N ARG A 62 5.91 16.31 19.14
CA ARG A 62 5.04 17.13 19.97
C ARG A 62 4.69 16.43 21.27
N VAL A 63 4.84 17.14 22.38
CA VAL A 63 4.51 16.65 23.73
C VAL A 63 3.35 17.45 24.30
N GLU A 64 2.32 16.76 24.78
CA GLU A 64 1.19 17.36 25.48
C GLU A 64 1.42 17.27 27.00
N LYS A 65 1.28 18.40 27.69
CA LYS A 65 1.32 18.50 29.15
C LYS A 65 -0.10 18.70 29.69
N VAL A 66 -0.42 18.05 30.80
CA VAL A 66 -1.75 18.15 31.42
C VAL A 66 -1.87 19.40 32.30
N ASP A 67 -0.77 19.81 32.94
CA ASP A 67 -0.72 20.94 33.86
C ASP A 67 0.51 21.82 33.58
N ASP A 68 0.42 23.11 33.93
CA ASP A 68 1.52 24.09 33.86
C ASP A 68 2.52 23.99 35.03
N ARG A 69 2.41 22.96 35.88
CA ARG A 69 3.29 22.80 37.05
C ARG A 69 4.64 22.23 36.63
N GLU A 70 5.71 22.77 37.19
CA GLU A 70 7.07 22.27 37.00
C GLU A 70 7.14 20.79 37.42
N SER A 71 7.58 19.95 36.49
CA SER A 71 7.76 18.52 36.72
C SER A 71 9.19 18.18 37.17
N HIS A 72 9.39 16.94 37.62
CA HIS A 72 10.71 16.47 38.03
C HIS A 72 11.71 16.56 36.86
N GLY A 73 12.73 17.41 37.01
CA GLY A 73 13.72 17.67 35.98
C GLY A 73 13.53 18.99 35.20
N GLU A 74 12.49 19.77 35.49
CA GLU A 74 12.29 21.10 34.88
C GLU A 74 12.82 22.23 35.75
N VAL A 75 12.98 21.99 37.05
CA VAL A 75 13.49 22.96 38.02
C VAL A 75 15.01 23.14 37.85
N PRO A 76 15.48 24.34 37.48
CA PRO A 76 16.91 24.62 37.29
C PRO A 76 17.74 24.30 38.55
N GLY A 77 18.94 23.75 38.35
CA GLY A 77 19.88 23.46 39.43
C GLY A 77 19.68 22.12 40.13
N THR A 78 18.61 21.38 39.84
CA THR A 78 18.41 20.01 40.35
C THR A 78 19.29 18.99 39.59
N PRO A 79 19.64 17.84 40.21
CA PRO A 79 20.34 16.76 39.50
C PRO A 79 19.57 16.26 38.27
N ALA A 80 18.25 16.15 38.39
CA ALA A 80 17.36 15.73 37.30
C ALA A 80 17.38 16.72 36.13
N TRP A 81 17.42 18.02 36.40
CA TRP A 81 17.53 19.04 35.36
C TRP A 81 18.84 18.93 34.59
N LYS A 82 19.97 18.67 35.27
CA LYS A 82 21.28 18.50 34.61
C LYS A 82 21.32 17.30 33.66
N LEU A 83 20.67 16.20 34.03
CA LEU A 83 20.54 15.03 33.17
C LEU A 83 19.64 15.36 31.97
N ARG A 84 18.49 16.01 32.20
CA ARG A 84 17.54 16.38 31.15
C ARG A 84 18.06 17.42 30.17
N THR A 85 18.97 18.31 30.58
CA THR A 85 19.63 19.25 29.67
C THR A 85 20.48 18.54 28.60
N GLN A 86 20.83 17.27 28.81
CA GLN A 86 21.52 16.43 27.82
C GLN A 86 20.54 15.70 26.89
N ASP A 87 19.26 15.60 27.26
CA ASP A 87 18.23 14.97 26.46
C ASP A 87 17.80 15.88 25.29
N ALA A 88 17.29 15.28 24.22
CA ALA A 88 16.68 16.04 23.13
C ALA A 88 15.39 16.74 23.60
N VAL A 89 15.23 18.01 23.19
CA VAL A 89 14.03 18.81 23.46
C VAL A 89 13.01 18.58 22.35
N PRO A 90 11.73 18.32 22.66
CA PRO A 90 10.68 18.20 21.63
C PRO A 90 10.48 19.52 20.89
N ASP A 91 10.02 19.45 19.64
CA ASP A 91 9.81 20.63 18.81
C ASP A 91 8.68 21.51 19.34
N GLU A 92 7.60 20.88 19.83
CA GLU A 92 6.42 21.58 20.35
C GLU A 92 5.97 21.00 21.69
N VAL A 93 5.65 21.86 22.64
CA VAL A 93 5.06 21.49 23.93
C VAL A 93 3.74 22.25 24.12
N GLU A 94 2.61 21.55 24.07
CA GLU A 94 1.28 22.13 24.31
C GLU A 94 0.80 21.77 25.73
N ILE A 95 0.36 22.75 26.53
CA ILE A 95 -0.35 22.47 27.78
C ILE A 95 -1.86 22.40 27.51
N VAL A 96 -2.45 21.23 27.73
CA VAL A 96 -3.87 20.91 27.58
C VAL A 96 -4.50 20.73 28.97
N PRO A 97 -5.28 21.71 29.44
CA PRO A 97 -5.91 21.62 30.76
C PRO A 97 -6.92 20.48 30.84
N GLU A 98 -6.96 19.81 31.99
CA GLU A 98 -7.91 18.72 32.27
C GLU A 98 -9.36 19.15 31.98
N GLY A 99 -10.10 18.35 31.20
CA GLY A 99 -11.46 18.66 30.76
C GLY A 99 -11.58 19.43 29.44
N HIS A 100 -10.47 19.95 28.88
CA HIS A 100 -10.45 20.50 27.53
C HIS A 100 -9.98 19.42 26.55
N ALA A 101 -10.92 18.61 26.06
CA ALA A 101 -10.68 17.82 24.86
C ALA A 101 -10.58 18.78 23.66
N ARG A 102 -9.45 19.47 23.52
CA ARG A 102 -9.12 20.10 22.24
C ARG A 102 -9.01 18.97 21.24
N SER A 103 -9.99 18.97 20.36
CA SER A 103 -10.15 18.03 19.28
C SER A 103 -8.78 17.72 18.68
N ARG A 104 -8.41 16.44 18.62
CA ARG A 104 -7.36 15.89 17.75
C ARG A 104 -7.57 16.21 16.24
N ALA A 105 -8.41 17.20 15.94
CA ALA A 105 -8.98 17.53 14.65
C ALA A 105 -8.18 18.61 13.92
N SER A 106 -7.37 19.45 14.59
CA SER A 106 -6.48 20.39 13.89
C SER A 106 -5.21 19.72 13.35
N SER A 107 -4.84 18.56 13.90
CA SER A 107 -3.84 17.65 13.33
C SER A 107 -4.47 16.48 12.56
N HIS A 108 -5.75 16.59 12.19
CA HIS A 108 -6.32 15.75 11.13
C HIS A 108 -5.82 16.31 9.79
N ILE A 109 -4.49 16.27 9.59
CA ILE A 109 -4.01 15.84 8.29
C ILE A 109 -4.77 14.53 8.08
N GLU A 110 -5.73 14.51 7.16
CA GLU A 110 -6.47 13.32 6.78
C GLU A 110 -5.43 12.23 6.54
N ARG A 111 -5.18 11.44 7.58
CA ARG A 111 -4.19 10.38 7.53
C ARG A 111 -4.90 9.37 6.69
N SER A 112 -4.58 9.37 5.39
CA SER A 112 -5.17 8.45 4.42
C SER A 112 -5.23 7.09 5.08
N GLU A 113 -6.40 6.44 5.04
CA GLU A 113 -6.61 5.14 5.70
C GLU A 113 -5.63 4.06 5.19
N THR A 114 -4.92 4.36 4.11
CA THR A 114 -3.87 3.56 3.50
C THR A 114 -2.48 4.15 3.75
N PRO A 115 -1.45 3.29 3.98
CA PRO A 115 -0.06 3.68 3.87
C PRO A 115 0.24 4.03 2.40
N GLY A 116 0.10 5.30 2.01
CA GLY A 116 0.32 5.73 0.63
C GLY A 116 -0.52 6.91 0.13
N GLY A 117 -1.46 7.45 0.92
CA GLY A 117 -2.21 8.65 0.51
C GLY A 117 -3.35 8.39 -0.48
N THR A 118 -3.46 7.19 -1.04
CA THR A 118 -4.44 6.86 -2.07
C THR A 118 -5.70 6.24 -1.49
N PRO A 119 -6.90 6.60 -1.98
CA PRO A 119 -8.13 5.95 -1.54
C PRO A 119 -8.08 4.45 -1.84
N ILE A 120 -8.64 3.63 -0.94
CA ILE A 120 -8.74 2.18 -1.13
C ILE A 120 -9.57 1.93 -2.40
N PRO A 121 -9.03 1.24 -3.42
CA PRO A 121 -9.80 0.86 -4.60
C PRO A 121 -11.00 0.00 -4.19
N ARG A 122 -12.19 0.36 -4.70
CA ARG A 122 -13.44 -0.37 -4.43
C ARG A 122 -13.93 -1.10 -5.68
N THR A 123 -14.49 -2.27 -5.47
CA THR A 123 -15.14 -3.09 -6.48
C THR A 123 -16.64 -2.83 -6.50
N ILE A 124 -17.18 -2.47 -7.66
CA ILE A 124 -18.59 -2.13 -7.84
C ILE A 124 -19.18 -3.05 -8.90
N VAL A 125 -20.31 -3.69 -8.59
CA VAL A 125 -21.06 -4.54 -9.53
C VAL A 125 -22.41 -3.90 -9.84
N ASP A 126 -22.60 -3.54 -11.10
CA ASP A 126 -23.86 -3.00 -11.61
C ASP A 126 -24.78 -4.14 -12.06
N LYS A 127 -25.94 -4.29 -11.43
CA LYS A 127 -26.97 -5.26 -11.82
C LYS A 127 -27.96 -4.65 -12.81
N VAL A 128 -28.03 -5.21 -14.02
CA VAL A 128 -28.95 -4.76 -15.08
C VAL A 128 -30.42 -4.97 -14.67
N ASP A 129 -30.73 -6.12 -14.09
CA ASP A 129 -32.05 -6.41 -13.53
C ASP A 129 -31.88 -6.84 -12.06
N PRO A 130 -32.26 -5.98 -11.09
CA PRO A 130 -32.13 -6.30 -9.67
C PRO A 130 -33.17 -7.35 -9.21
N THR A 131 -34.19 -7.63 -10.03
CA THR A 131 -35.29 -8.53 -9.66
C THR A 131 -35.03 -9.98 -10.05
N SER A 132 -34.13 -10.23 -11.01
CA SER A 132 -33.75 -11.58 -11.42
C SER A 132 -32.38 -12.00 -10.84
N PRO A 133 -32.24 -13.27 -10.41
CA PRO A 133 -30.97 -13.76 -9.90
C PRO A 133 -29.92 -13.83 -11.01
N SER A 134 -28.73 -13.31 -10.75
CA SER A 134 -27.60 -13.35 -11.67
C SER A 134 -26.91 -14.71 -11.66
N HIS A 135 -26.03 -14.95 -12.64
CA HIS A 135 -25.22 -16.17 -12.67
C HIS A 135 -24.39 -16.30 -11.38
N GLY A 136 -24.59 -17.40 -10.65
CA GLY A 136 -23.96 -17.65 -9.36
C GLY A 136 -24.66 -17.06 -8.12
N ASP A 137 -25.82 -16.40 -8.26
CA ASP A 137 -26.65 -15.99 -7.09
C ASP A 137 -27.45 -17.17 -6.51
N VAL A 138 -27.76 -18.20 -7.30
CA VAL A 138 -28.64 -19.31 -6.90
C VAL A 138 -27.86 -20.40 -6.15
N PRO A 139 -28.16 -20.66 -4.86
CA PRO A 139 -27.49 -21.70 -4.09
C PRO A 139 -27.64 -23.10 -4.70
N GLY A 140 -26.61 -23.93 -4.55
CA GLY A 140 -26.61 -25.31 -5.07
C GLY A 140 -26.28 -25.43 -6.57
N THR A 141 -26.07 -24.32 -7.28
CA THR A 141 -25.55 -24.33 -8.65
C THR A 141 -24.02 -24.39 -8.67
N PRO A 142 -23.38 -25.00 -9.69
CA PRO A 142 -21.92 -25.02 -9.81
C PRO A 142 -21.33 -23.61 -9.94
N ALA A 143 -22.09 -22.68 -10.52
CA ALA A 143 -21.71 -21.27 -10.63
C ALA A 143 -21.65 -20.59 -9.26
N HIS A 144 -22.59 -20.88 -8.36
CA HIS A 144 -22.59 -20.36 -7.00
C HIS A 144 -21.39 -20.88 -6.19
N THR A 145 -21.05 -22.16 -6.34
CA THR A 145 -19.86 -22.74 -5.69
C THR A 145 -18.57 -22.05 -6.16
N LYS A 146 -18.43 -21.80 -7.46
CA LYS A 146 -17.27 -21.05 -7.99
C LYS A 146 -17.23 -19.63 -7.42
N ARG A 147 -18.36 -18.92 -7.47
CA ARG A 147 -18.47 -17.56 -6.95
C ARG A 147 -18.22 -17.46 -5.45
N SER A 148 -18.57 -18.48 -4.68
CA SER A 148 -18.30 -18.50 -3.23
C SER A 148 -16.81 -18.59 -2.89
N ALA A 149 -15.96 -18.96 -3.84
CA ALA A 149 -14.50 -18.92 -3.71
C ALA A 149 -13.92 -17.55 -4.10
N ASP A 150 -14.68 -16.71 -4.80
CA ASP A 150 -14.28 -15.36 -5.19
C ASP A 150 -14.58 -14.33 -4.08
N ALA A 151 -13.93 -13.16 -4.13
CA ALA A 151 -14.20 -12.07 -3.19
C ALA A 151 -15.58 -11.42 -3.44
N ILE A 152 -16.25 -11.02 -2.36
CA ILE A 152 -17.53 -10.29 -2.42
C ILE A 152 -17.25 -8.83 -2.82
N PRO A 153 -17.98 -8.25 -3.77
CA PRO A 153 -17.80 -6.85 -4.14
C PRO A 153 -18.22 -5.90 -3.01
N ASP A 154 -17.61 -4.72 -2.96
CA ASP A 154 -17.89 -3.71 -1.93
C ASP A 154 -19.29 -3.11 -2.09
N ILE A 155 -19.72 -2.89 -3.34
CA ILE A 155 -21.00 -2.25 -3.66
C ILE A 155 -21.69 -3.01 -4.80
N ILE A 156 -22.97 -3.31 -4.62
CA ILE A 156 -23.85 -3.84 -5.67
C ILE A 156 -24.98 -2.82 -5.87
N ARG A 157 -25.08 -2.22 -7.06
CA ARG A 157 -26.11 -1.21 -7.37
C ARG A 157 -26.88 -1.58 -8.64
N PRO A 158 -28.15 -1.15 -8.80
CA PRO A 158 -28.85 -1.32 -10.06
C PRO A 158 -28.25 -0.40 -11.14
N ALA A 159 -28.15 -0.90 -12.37
CA ALA A 159 -27.55 -0.17 -13.49
C ALA A 159 -28.29 1.15 -13.83
N SER A 160 -29.55 1.30 -13.41
CA SER A 160 -30.32 2.55 -13.58
C SER A 160 -29.81 3.72 -12.71
N GLU A 161 -29.01 3.45 -11.68
CA GLU A 161 -28.46 4.47 -10.77
C GLU A 161 -27.09 5.02 -11.22
N GLN A 162 -26.66 4.75 -12.46
CA GLN A 162 -25.37 5.20 -13.02
C GLN A 162 -25.20 6.73 -13.18
N SER A 163 -26.05 7.56 -12.58
CA SER A 163 -26.18 8.98 -12.92
C SER A 163 -25.16 9.95 -12.31
N SER A 164 -24.09 9.53 -11.62
CA SER A 164 -23.15 10.53 -11.04
C SER A 164 -21.68 10.17 -10.89
N GLU A 165 -21.24 8.92 -11.05
CA GLU A 165 -19.82 8.54 -10.84
C GLU A 165 -19.08 8.10 -12.10
N ALA A 166 -19.78 7.80 -13.20
CA ALA A 166 -19.16 7.42 -14.47
C ALA A 166 -18.27 8.54 -15.06
N SER A 167 -18.48 9.78 -14.64
CA SER A 167 -17.69 10.94 -15.06
C SER A 167 -16.24 10.93 -14.53
N ALA A 168 -15.93 10.12 -13.51
CA ALA A 168 -14.55 9.96 -13.02
C ALA A 168 -13.76 8.91 -13.83
N ALA A 169 -14.44 7.89 -14.37
CA ALA A 169 -13.81 6.90 -15.24
C ALA A 169 -13.63 7.42 -16.68
N GLU A 170 -14.52 8.30 -17.16
CA GLU A 170 -14.32 9.03 -18.43
C GLU A 170 -13.15 10.02 -18.37
N ALA A 171 -12.83 10.58 -17.19
CA ALA A 171 -11.66 11.45 -17.05
C ALA A 171 -10.33 10.69 -17.20
N ALA A 172 -10.31 9.38 -16.96
CA ALA A 172 -9.16 8.51 -17.19
C ALA A 172 -9.07 7.95 -18.62
N SER A 173 -10.15 8.04 -19.43
CA SER A 173 -10.16 7.53 -20.81
C SER A 173 -9.61 8.53 -21.84
N ASN A 174 -9.30 9.76 -21.43
CA ASN A 174 -8.77 10.81 -22.30
C ASN A 174 -7.24 10.73 -22.49
N THR A 175 -6.59 9.69 -21.95
CA THR A 175 -5.20 9.38 -22.32
C THR A 175 -5.19 8.72 -23.70
N PRO A 176 -4.54 9.29 -24.71
CA PRO A 176 -4.46 8.69 -26.04
C PRO A 176 -3.84 7.30 -25.94
N VAL A 177 -4.54 6.28 -26.44
CA VAL A 177 -4.03 4.92 -26.51
C VAL A 177 -2.73 4.93 -27.35
N PRO A 178 -1.61 4.42 -26.82
CA PRO A 178 -0.36 4.39 -27.57
C PRO A 178 -0.53 3.51 -28.82
N ARG A 179 -0.15 4.04 -29.98
CA ARG A 179 -0.23 3.32 -31.26
C ARG A 179 1.07 2.60 -31.56
N THR A 180 0.96 1.38 -32.05
CA THR A 180 2.10 0.57 -32.48
C THR A 180 2.39 0.78 -33.97
N MET A 181 3.60 1.24 -34.29
CA MET A 181 4.02 1.48 -35.68
C MET A 181 5.27 0.67 -35.99
N ILE A 182 5.22 -0.12 -37.08
CA ILE A 182 6.35 -0.90 -37.57
C ILE A 182 6.83 -0.32 -38.89
N THR A 183 8.11 0.06 -38.94
CA THR A 183 8.78 0.48 -40.18
C THR A 183 9.56 -0.69 -40.77
N ARG A 184 9.19 -1.11 -41.97
CA ARG A 184 9.89 -2.15 -42.73
C ARG A 184 10.93 -1.51 -43.66
N VAL A 185 12.17 -1.94 -43.50
CA VAL A 185 13.32 -1.48 -44.30
C VAL A 185 13.57 -2.45 -45.47
N ASP A 186 13.45 -3.75 -45.22
CA ASP A 186 13.73 -4.77 -46.23
C ASP A 186 12.50 -5.16 -47.05
N SER A 187 12.72 -5.33 -48.36
CA SER A 187 11.70 -5.86 -49.28
C SER A 187 11.48 -7.37 -49.14
N LYS A 188 12.33 -8.08 -48.38
CA LYS A 188 12.25 -9.54 -48.20
C LYS A 188 11.25 -9.88 -47.08
N PRO A 189 10.37 -10.89 -47.26
CA PRO A 189 9.49 -11.38 -46.20
C PRO A 189 10.31 -11.92 -45.03
N SER A 190 9.96 -11.51 -43.80
CA SER A 190 10.51 -12.12 -42.60
C SER A 190 9.95 -13.54 -42.44
N HIS A 191 10.63 -14.38 -41.65
CA HIS A 191 10.30 -15.79 -41.51
C HIS A 191 8.84 -16.05 -41.05
N GLY A 192 8.27 -15.13 -40.27
CA GLY A 192 6.86 -15.16 -39.84
C GLY A 192 5.85 -14.66 -40.87
N GLU A 193 6.28 -14.22 -42.05
CA GLU A 193 5.36 -13.81 -43.15
C GLU A 193 5.32 -14.83 -44.29
N VAL A 194 6.17 -15.84 -44.26
CA VAL A 194 6.25 -16.87 -45.31
C VAL A 194 5.22 -17.96 -45.04
N PRO A 195 4.21 -18.16 -45.91
CA PRO A 195 3.22 -19.21 -45.70
C PRO A 195 3.85 -20.60 -45.60
N GLY A 196 3.38 -21.41 -44.65
CA GLY A 196 3.84 -22.79 -44.45
C GLY A 196 5.01 -22.96 -43.48
N THR A 197 5.47 -21.89 -42.82
CA THR A 197 6.40 -21.98 -41.69
C THR A 197 5.66 -22.02 -40.36
N GLU A 198 6.22 -22.68 -39.34
CA GLU A 198 5.66 -22.66 -37.97
C GLU A 198 5.53 -21.22 -37.45
N ALA A 199 6.50 -20.36 -37.77
CA ALA A 199 6.47 -18.94 -37.41
C ALA A 199 5.28 -18.19 -38.04
N TYR A 200 4.85 -18.56 -39.25
CA TYR A 200 3.68 -17.96 -39.89
C TYR A 200 2.38 -18.35 -39.20
N ASP A 201 2.26 -19.59 -38.73
CA ASP A 201 1.09 -20.05 -38.01
C ASP A 201 1.00 -19.43 -36.61
N LEU A 202 2.12 -19.30 -35.89
CA LEU A 202 2.20 -18.59 -34.62
C LEU A 202 1.79 -17.11 -34.77
N ARG A 203 2.27 -16.44 -35.82
CA ARG A 203 1.95 -15.02 -36.10
C ARG A 203 0.46 -14.77 -36.36
N LYS A 204 -0.34 -15.77 -36.76
CA LYS A 204 -1.80 -15.58 -36.91
C LYS A 204 -2.49 -15.31 -35.58
N GLY A 205 -1.91 -15.76 -34.46
CA GLY A 205 -2.41 -15.50 -33.11
C GLY A 205 -1.90 -14.20 -32.50
N ASP A 206 -0.85 -13.60 -33.06
CA ASP A 206 -0.25 -12.37 -32.55
C ASP A 206 -1.12 -11.14 -32.88
N ALA A 207 -1.04 -10.13 -32.01
CA ALA A 207 -1.65 -8.83 -32.26
C ALA A 207 -1.00 -8.15 -33.49
N ARG A 208 -1.84 -7.62 -34.39
CA ARG A 208 -1.35 -6.88 -35.57
C ARG A 208 -1.03 -5.43 -35.18
N PRO A 209 0.07 -4.86 -35.71
CA PRO A 209 0.39 -3.46 -35.47
C PRO A 209 -0.66 -2.54 -36.12
N ASP A 210 -0.84 -1.34 -35.55
CA ASP A 210 -1.79 -0.35 -36.05
C ASP A 210 -1.36 0.26 -37.39
N VAL A 211 -0.04 0.46 -37.57
CA VAL A 211 0.54 1.07 -38.77
C VAL A 211 1.78 0.29 -39.22
N VAL A 212 1.84 -0.04 -40.51
CA VAL A 212 3.02 -0.64 -41.16
C VAL A 212 3.52 0.29 -42.26
N GLU A 213 4.63 0.97 -42.03
CA GLU A 213 5.30 1.84 -43.00
C GLU A 213 6.39 1.04 -43.74
N ARG A 214 6.53 1.21 -45.06
CA ARG A 214 7.67 0.66 -45.83
C ARG A 214 8.59 1.80 -46.23
N LYS A 215 9.82 1.80 -45.72
CA LYS A 215 10.86 2.73 -46.17
C LYS A 215 11.66 2.07 -47.30
N ALA A 216 11.88 2.82 -48.38
CA ALA A 216 12.73 2.39 -49.46
C ALA A 216 14.19 2.33 -48.98
N ASP A 217 14.90 1.28 -49.41
CA ASP A 217 16.31 1.12 -49.14
C ASP A 217 17.09 2.27 -49.80
N LYS A 218 18.02 2.88 -49.06
CA LYS A 218 18.87 3.93 -49.66
C LYS A 218 19.76 3.26 -50.71
N PRO A 219 19.89 3.80 -51.94
CA PRO A 219 20.85 3.26 -52.88
C PRO A 219 22.23 3.32 -52.25
N SER A 220 22.92 2.17 -52.22
CA SER A 220 24.33 2.07 -51.82
C SER A 220 25.16 2.96 -52.73
N GLU A 221 25.88 3.92 -52.15
CA GLU A 221 26.91 4.73 -52.81
C GLU A 221 28.17 3.91 -53.06
#